data_AF-A0A848LIR9-F1
#
_entry.id   AF-A0A848LIR9-F1
#
_cell.length_a   1.000
_cell.length_b   1.000
_cell.length_c   1.000
_cell.angle_alpha   90.00
_cell.angle_beta   90.00
_cell.angle_gamma   90.00
#
_symmetry.space_group_name_H-M   'P 1'
#
loop_
_entity.id
_entity.type
_entity.pdbx_description
1 polymer ?
#
loop_
_entity_poly.entity_id
_entity_poly.type
_entity_poly.pdbx_seq_one_letter_code
_entity_poly.pdbx_strand_id
1 'polypeptide(L)'
;MDLESERLERSQLESLSTAELIRHALDESRLLVRAELLHAKKELREELKAAKTAGILIGVGAVLSLMALACLFVAAGLALPLGEPWDVLVMGVALLAISGLLLFLGVKRLPKKPLPHTQERLKMDYQLTRETLQ
;
A
#
# COMPACT_ATOMS: atom_id res chain seq x y z
N MET A 1 35.09 23.82 -52.43
CA MET A 1 34.25 22.61 -52.44
C MET A 1 33.52 22.40 -51.11
N ASP A 2 33.84 23.12 -50.03
CA ASP A 2 33.18 22.97 -48.72
C ASP A 2 31.80 23.63 -48.56
N LEU A 3 31.48 24.64 -49.39
CA LEU A 3 30.23 25.39 -49.29
C LEU A 3 29.02 24.62 -49.84
N GLU A 4 29.27 23.64 -50.71
CA GLU A 4 28.21 22.76 -51.24
C GLU A 4 27.84 21.66 -50.25
N SER A 5 28.83 21.09 -49.54
CA SER A 5 28.60 20.09 -48.49
C SER A 5 27.86 20.65 -47.28
N GLU A 6 28.20 21.85 -46.80
CA GLU A 6 27.45 22.51 -45.70
C GLU A 6 25.99 22.83 -46.10
N ARG A 7 25.74 23.16 -47.36
CA ARG A 7 24.38 23.40 -47.86
C ARG A 7 23.57 22.11 -47.98
N LEU A 8 24.22 21.00 -48.32
CA LEU A 8 23.57 19.69 -48.39
C LEU A 8 23.23 19.15 -47.00
N GLU A 9 24.09 19.35 -46.00
CA GLU A 9 23.77 19.02 -44.59
C GLU A 9 22.62 19.89 -44.05
N ARG A 10 22.63 21.21 -44.31
CA ARG A 10 21.49 22.07 -43.92
C ARG A 10 20.20 21.69 -44.63
N SER A 11 20.26 21.37 -45.93
CA SER A 11 19.11 20.89 -46.70
C SER A 11 18.60 19.55 -46.19
N GLN A 12 19.49 18.64 -45.76
CA GLN A 12 19.08 17.38 -45.15
C GLN A 12 18.47 17.57 -43.76
N LEU A 13 19.02 18.49 -42.94
CA LEU A 13 18.46 18.88 -41.64
C LEU A 13 17.14 19.67 -41.76
N GLU A 14 16.96 20.45 -42.83
CA GLU A 14 15.69 21.11 -43.17
C GLU A 14 14.68 20.15 -43.81
N SER A 15 15.14 19.07 -44.44
CA SER A 15 14.30 17.98 -44.98
C SER A 15 13.89 16.94 -43.93
N LEU A 16 14.60 16.90 -42.79
CA LEU A 16 14.08 16.30 -41.57
C LEU A 16 12.98 17.24 -41.05
N SER A 17 11.78 16.99 -41.55
CA SER A 17 10.56 17.67 -41.13
C SER A 17 10.49 17.78 -39.61
N THR A 18 10.03 18.91 -39.08
CA THR A 18 9.63 19.06 -37.67
C THR A 18 8.75 17.89 -37.20
N ALA A 19 8.00 17.27 -38.12
CA ALA A 19 7.24 16.06 -37.88
C ALA A 19 8.11 14.83 -37.53
N GLU A 20 9.29 14.67 -38.15
CA GLU A 20 10.24 13.57 -37.88
C GLU A 20 10.87 13.71 -36.48
N LEU A 21 11.23 14.93 -36.07
CA LEU A 21 11.78 15.22 -34.73
C LEU A 21 10.74 14.98 -33.63
N ILE A 22 9.49 15.42 -33.85
CA ILE A 22 8.36 15.14 -32.95
C ILE A 22 8.12 13.63 -32.85
N ARG A 23 8.22 12.91 -33.97
CA ARG A 23 8.02 11.46 -34.01
C ARG A 23 9.12 10.72 -33.24
N HIS A 24 10.38 11.16 -33.35
CA HIS A 24 11.49 10.61 -32.57
C HIS A 24 11.35 10.90 -31.07
N ALA A 25 10.99 12.13 -30.69
CA ALA A 25 10.75 12.50 -29.29
C ALA A 25 9.55 11.74 -28.69
N LEU A 26 8.50 11.48 -29.48
CA LEU A 26 7.36 10.65 -29.07
C LEU A 26 7.74 9.19 -28.86
N ASP A 27 8.59 8.63 -29.73
CA ASP A 27 9.05 7.25 -29.58
C ASP A 27 10.01 7.08 -28.40
N GLU A 28 10.87 8.06 -28.12
CA GLU A 28 11.73 8.07 -26.93
C GLU A 28 10.91 8.23 -25.64
N SER A 29 9.90 9.12 -25.64
CA SER A 29 8.95 9.28 -24.53
C SER A 29 8.17 7.98 -24.24
N ARG A 30 7.75 7.25 -25.29
CA ARG A 30 7.10 5.94 -25.14
C ARG A 30 8.02 4.91 -24.50
N LEU A 31 9.30 4.96 -24.82
CA LEU A 31 10.31 4.05 -24.28
C LEU A 31 10.55 4.34 -22.79
N LEU A 32 10.62 5.61 -22.41
CA LEU A 32 10.69 6.06 -21.00
C LEU A 32 9.45 5.63 -20.20
N VAL A 33 8.25 5.86 -20.72
CA VAL A 33 7.00 5.47 -20.05
C VAL A 33 6.95 3.96 -19.82
N ARG A 34 7.38 3.14 -20.79
CA ARG A 34 7.46 1.69 -20.59
C ARG A 34 8.47 1.31 -19.51
N ALA A 35 9.62 1.97 -19.45
CA ALA A 35 10.61 1.72 -18.42
C ALA A 35 10.07 2.07 -17.02
N GLU A 36 9.40 3.21 -16.87
CA GLU A 36 8.79 3.65 -15.61
C GLU A 36 7.69 2.69 -15.15
N LEU A 37 6.86 2.22 -16.09
CA LEU A 37 5.83 1.20 -15.80
C LEU A 37 6.44 -0.13 -15.35
N LEU A 38 7.54 -0.56 -15.95
CA LEU A 38 8.26 -1.77 -15.53
C LEU A 38 8.86 -1.59 -14.13
N HIS A 39 9.38 -0.41 -13.82
CA HIS A 39 9.96 -0.11 -12.52
C HIS A 39 8.88 -0.03 -11.42
N ALA A 40 7.78 0.69 -11.68
CA ALA A 40 6.62 0.76 -10.80
C ALA A 40 6.01 -0.63 -10.56
N LYS A 41 5.92 -1.48 -11.59
CA LYS A 41 5.42 -2.86 -11.45
C LYS A 41 6.33 -3.71 -10.56
N LYS A 42 7.65 -3.51 -10.64
CA LYS A 42 8.62 -4.19 -9.79
C LYS A 42 8.45 -3.76 -8.32
N GLU A 43 8.42 -2.46 -8.07
CA GLU A 43 8.25 -1.89 -6.74
C GLU A 43 6.93 -2.34 -6.10
N LEU A 44 5.81 -2.24 -6.84
CA LEU A 44 4.51 -2.75 -6.38
C LEU A 44 4.55 -4.24 -6.03
N ARG A 45 5.26 -5.06 -6.82
CA ARG A 45 5.36 -6.50 -6.54
C ARG A 45 6.16 -6.78 -5.26
N GLU A 46 7.21 -5.99 -5.01
CA GLU A 46 8.01 -6.08 -3.80
C GLU A 46 7.22 -5.62 -2.57
N GLU A 47 6.53 -4.48 -2.66
CA GLU A 47 5.63 -3.98 -1.61
C GLU A 47 4.51 -4.99 -1.30
N LEU A 48 3.85 -5.55 -2.31
CA LEU A 48 2.81 -6.55 -2.14
C LEU A 48 3.35 -7.82 -1.49
N LYS A 49 4.57 -8.25 -1.82
CA LYS A 49 5.19 -9.42 -1.21
C LYS A 49 5.49 -9.16 0.27
N ALA A 50 6.03 -7.99 0.60
CA ALA A 50 6.29 -7.59 1.98
C ALA A 50 4.98 -7.48 2.78
N ALA A 51 3.97 -6.82 2.23
CA ALA A 51 2.65 -6.69 2.83
C ALA A 51 1.96 -8.05 3.03
N LYS A 52 2.08 -8.97 2.07
CA LYS A 52 1.57 -10.34 2.19
C LYS A 52 2.24 -11.08 3.35
N THR A 53 3.56 -11.07 3.41
CA THR A 53 4.29 -11.76 4.49
C THR A 53 3.96 -11.17 5.86
N ALA A 54 3.96 -9.83 5.97
CA ALA A 54 3.56 -9.14 7.20
C ALA A 54 2.11 -9.48 7.58
N GLY A 55 1.19 -9.47 6.61
CA GLY A 55 -0.21 -9.82 6.83
C GLY A 55 -0.41 -11.26 7.30
N ILE A 56 0.33 -12.22 6.74
CA ILE A 56 0.30 -13.62 7.19
C ILE A 56 0.83 -13.74 8.63
N LEU A 57 1.98 -13.14 8.93
CA LEU A 57 2.57 -13.20 10.27
C LEU A 57 1.66 -12.57 11.33
N ILE A 58 1.09 -11.40 11.04
CA ILE A 58 0.15 -10.72 11.93
C ILE A 58 -1.13 -11.56 12.07
N GLY A 59 -1.66 -12.11 10.97
CA GLY A 59 -2.85 -12.95 10.99
C GLY A 59 -2.68 -14.21 11.83
N VAL A 60 -1.60 -14.97 11.59
CA VAL A 60 -1.27 -16.17 12.38
C VAL A 60 -1.02 -15.80 13.85
N GLY A 61 -0.25 -14.74 14.12
CA GLY A 61 0.01 -14.26 15.47
C GLY A 61 -1.27 -13.86 16.21
N ALA A 62 -2.21 -13.20 15.53
CA ALA A 62 -3.50 -12.83 16.10
C ALA A 62 -4.34 -14.06 16.46
N VAL A 63 -4.44 -15.05 15.55
CA VAL A 63 -5.18 -16.30 15.81
C VAL A 63 -4.56 -17.07 16.97
N LEU A 64 -3.23 -17.23 16.98
CA LEU A 64 -2.51 -17.90 18.07
C LEU A 64 -2.70 -17.17 19.41
N SER A 65 -2.68 -15.84 19.40
CA SER A 65 -2.93 -15.04 20.61
C SER A 65 -4.34 -15.25 21.16
N LEU A 66 -5.36 -15.32 20.28
CA LEU A 66 -6.73 -15.63 20.69
C LEU A 66 -6.84 -17.06 21.26
N MET A 67 -6.20 -18.05 20.65
CA MET A 67 -6.19 -19.41 21.16
C MET A 67 -5.47 -19.52 22.51
N ALA A 68 -4.31 -18.87 22.65
CA ALA A 68 -3.57 -18.83 23.92
C ALA A 68 -4.39 -18.16 25.03
N LEU A 69 -5.09 -17.06 24.71
CA LEU A 69 -5.98 -16.37 25.64
C LEU A 69 -7.16 -17.27 26.06
N ALA A 70 -7.76 -18.00 25.14
CA ALA A 70 -8.81 -18.97 25.45
C ALA A 70 -8.31 -20.09 26.38
N CYS A 71 -7.13 -20.65 26.10
CA CYS A 71 -6.48 -21.62 27.00
C CYS A 71 -6.21 -21.01 28.38
N LEU A 72 -5.80 -19.75 28.46
CA LEU A 72 -5.56 -19.06 29.72
C LEU A 72 -6.85 -18.90 30.54
N PHE A 73 -7.99 -18.63 29.89
CA PHE A 73 -9.29 -18.58 30.57
C PHE A 73 -9.73 -19.93 31.12
N VAL A 74 -9.54 -21.00 30.35
CA VAL A 74 -9.82 -22.37 30.83
C VAL A 74 -8.90 -22.71 32.00
N ALA A 75 -7.60 -22.42 31.89
CA ALA A 75 -6.64 -22.66 32.96
C ALA A 75 -6.98 -21.85 34.22
N ALA A 76 -7.38 -20.58 34.09
CA ALA A 76 -7.79 -19.75 35.21
C ALA A 76 -9.04 -20.31 35.90
N GLY A 77 -10.02 -20.81 35.12
CA GLY A 77 -11.21 -21.46 35.67
C GLY A 77 -10.92 -22.77 36.41
N LEU A 78 -9.89 -23.52 35.98
CA LEU A 78 -9.46 -24.74 36.65
C LEU A 78 -8.55 -24.49 37.86
N ALA A 79 -7.71 -23.45 37.80
CA ALA A 79 -6.73 -23.12 38.84
C ALA A 79 -7.36 -22.40 40.04
N LEU A 80 -8.45 -21.66 39.82
CA LEU A 80 -9.18 -21.03 40.90
C LEU A 80 -10.15 -22.03 41.53
N PRO A 81 -10.16 -22.18 42.86
CA PRO A 81 -11.20 -22.92 43.55
C PRO A 81 -12.48 -22.06 43.52
N LEU A 82 -13.15 -22.03 42.36
CA LEU A 82 -14.42 -21.36 42.15
C LEU A 82 -15.51 -22.16 42.89
N GLY A 83 -15.50 -22.05 44.22
CA GLY A 83 -16.40 -22.76 45.12
C GLY A 83 -17.71 -22.01 45.35
N GLU A 84 -17.70 -20.69 45.22
CA GLU A 84 -18.89 -19.84 45.40
C GLU A 84 -19.35 -19.20 44.08
N PRO A 85 -20.67 -18.97 43.91
CA PRO A 85 -21.23 -18.32 42.71
C PRO A 85 -20.63 -16.94 42.42
N TRP A 86 -20.14 -16.25 43.45
CA TRP A 86 -19.57 -14.92 43.33
C TRP A 86 -18.18 -14.91 42.66
N ASP A 87 -17.38 -15.96 42.84
CA ASP A 87 -16.04 -16.05 42.24
C ASP A 87 -16.11 -16.15 40.72
N VAL A 88 -17.10 -16.91 40.23
CA VAL A 88 -17.39 -17.05 38.80
C VAL A 88 -17.86 -15.71 38.21
N LEU A 89 -18.67 -14.96 38.95
CA LEU A 89 -19.14 -13.64 38.53
C LEU A 89 -17.98 -12.64 38.44
N VAL A 90 -17.10 -12.60 39.43
CA VAL A 90 -15.93 -11.71 39.46
C VAL A 90 -14.97 -12.04 38.30
N MET A 91 -14.71 -13.32 38.04
CA MET A 91 -13.90 -13.74 36.90
C MET A 91 -14.56 -13.34 35.56
N GLY A 92 -15.87 -13.53 35.42
CA GLY A 92 -16.61 -13.11 34.22
C GLY A 92 -16.54 -11.61 33.96
N VAL A 93 -16.67 -10.79 35.01
CA VAL A 93 -16.52 -9.33 34.91
C VAL A 93 -15.08 -8.95 34.55
N ALA A 94 -14.07 -9.60 35.14
CA ALA A 94 -12.67 -9.37 34.79
C ALA A 94 -12.38 -9.69 33.31
N LEU A 95 -12.92 -10.80 32.79
CA LEU A 95 -12.82 -11.16 31.39
C LEU A 95 -13.47 -10.13 30.47
N LEU A 96 -14.68 -9.66 30.82
CA LEU A 96 -15.38 -8.63 30.05
C LEU A 96 -14.61 -7.32 30.05
N ALA A 97 -14.01 -6.93 31.19
CA ALA A 97 -13.20 -5.72 31.28
C ALA A 97 -11.96 -5.81 30.38
N ILE A 98 -11.24 -6.94 30.42
CA ILE A 98 -10.05 -7.17 29.58
C ILE A 98 -10.46 -7.17 28.09
N SER A 99 -11.49 -7.93 27.73
CA SER A 99 -12.00 -8.01 26.35
C SER A 99 -12.45 -6.64 25.83
N GLY A 100 -13.22 -5.89 26.62
CA GLY A 100 -13.66 -4.53 26.29
C GLY A 100 -12.50 -3.56 26.10
N LEU A 101 -11.46 -3.65 26.94
CA LEU A 101 -10.26 -2.82 26.82
C LEU A 101 -9.48 -3.14 25.54
N LEU A 102 -9.26 -4.42 25.24
CA LEU A 102 -8.60 -4.86 24.01
C LEU A 102 -9.38 -4.41 22.76
N LEU A 103 -10.71 -4.54 22.77
CA LEU A 103 -11.56 -4.08 21.68
C LEU A 103 -11.46 -2.56 21.51
N PHE A 104 -11.51 -1.80 22.60
CA PHE A 104 -11.38 -0.34 22.57
C PHE A 104 -10.02 0.11 22.03
N LEU A 105 -8.92 -0.50 22.50
CA LEU A 105 -7.57 -0.23 21.98
C LEU A 105 -7.45 -0.63 20.52
N GLY A 106 -8.02 -1.78 20.13
CA GLY A 106 -8.05 -2.26 18.75
C GLY A 106 -8.74 -1.25 17.84
N VAL A 107 -9.96 -0.83 18.16
CA VAL A 107 -10.72 0.18 17.41
C VAL A 107 -9.98 1.51 17.35
N LYS A 108 -9.31 1.92 18.43
CA LYS A 108 -8.50 3.16 18.43
C LYS A 108 -7.25 3.05 17.55
N ARG A 109 -6.68 1.85 17.42
CA ARG A 109 -5.48 1.56 16.61
C ARG A 109 -5.82 1.22 15.15
N LEU A 110 -7.09 0.98 14.82
CA LEU A 110 -7.52 0.82 13.44
C LEU A 110 -7.20 2.11 12.66
N PRO A 111 -6.42 2.03 11.57
CA PRO A 111 -6.12 3.19 10.75
C PRO A 111 -7.43 3.70 10.14
N LYS A 112 -7.86 4.91 10.55
CA LYS A 112 -9.09 5.57 10.07
C LYS A 112 -9.09 5.87 8.57
N LYS A 113 -7.93 5.75 7.91
CA LYS A 113 -7.78 5.87 6.46
C LYS A 113 -6.96 4.67 5.96
N PRO A 114 -7.58 3.69 5.28
CA PRO A 114 -6.81 2.68 4.57
C PRO A 114 -6.07 3.40 3.42
N LEU A 115 -4.73 3.34 3.44
CA LEU A 115 -3.84 3.87 2.40
C LEU A 115 -3.89 5.42 2.18
N PRO A 116 -3.30 6.23 3.07
CA PRO A 116 -3.22 7.68 2.88
C PRO A 116 -2.47 8.08 1.59
N HIS A 117 -1.38 7.38 1.25
CA HIS A 117 -0.59 7.68 0.06
C HIS A 117 -1.33 7.40 -1.26
N THR A 118 -2.19 6.37 -1.31
CA THR A 118 -2.99 6.08 -2.50
C THR A 118 -4.10 7.12 -2.70
N GLN A 119 -4.71 7.61 -1.62
CA GLN A 119 -5.74 8.65 -1.72
C GLN A 119 -5.18 10.03 -2.06
N GLU A 120 -3.99 10.38 -1.56
CA GLU A 120 -3.33 11.64 -1.89
C GLU A 120 -2.87 11.66 -3.35
N ARG A 121 -2.30 10.56 -3.87
CA ARG A 121 -1.98 10.44 -5.30
C ARG A 121 -3.23 10.52 -6.19
N LEU A 122 -4.30 9.82 -5.83
CA LEU A 122 -5.56 9.86 -6.60
C LEU A 122 -6.22 11.26 -6.58
N LYS A 123 -6.04 12.03 -5.49
CA LYS A 123 -6.54 13.41 -5.41
C LYS A 123 -5.72 14.38 -6.27
N MET A 124 -4.39 14.26 -6.27
CA MET A 124 -3.55 15.08 -7.14
C MET A 124 -3.81 14.78 -8.62
N ASP A 125 -3.94 13.51 -8.99
CA ASP A 125 -4.24 13.11 -10.38
C ASP A 125 -5.59 13.66 -10.87
N TYR A 126 -6.59 13.70 -9.99
CA TYR A 126 -7.89 14.29 -10.31
C TYR A 126 -7.81 15.81 -10.51
N GLN A 127 -7.02 16.50 -9.68
CA GLN A 127 -6.85 17.96 -9.78
C GLN A 127 -6.09 18.36 -11.06
N LEU A 128 -5.04 17.62 -11.40
CA LEU A 128 -4.28 17.86 -12.63
C LEU A 128 -5.14 17.62 -13.88
N THR A 129 -5.94 16.55 -13.91
CA THR A 129 -6.85 16.25 -15.03
C THR A 129 -7.96 17.31 -15.17
N ARG A 130 -8.45 17.88 -14.06
CA ARG A 130 -9.42 18.97 -14.06
C ARG A 130 -8.87 20.25 -14.68
N GLU A 131 -7.62 20.61 -14.34
CA GLU A 131 -6.96 21.80 -14.89
C GLU A 131 -6.60 21.65 -16.37
N THR A 132 -6.40 20.42 -16.87
CA THR A 132 -6.10 20.20 -18.29
C THR A 132 -7.35 20.21 -19.20
N LEU A 133 -8.55 20.17 -18.61
CA LEU A 133 -9.83 20.10 -19.33
C LEU A 133 -10.65 21.41 -19.27
N GLN A 134 -10.13 22.47 -18.64
CA GLN A 134 -10.67 23.84 -18.68
C GLN A 134 -9.76 24.73 -19.52
#